data_AF-A0A662UKZ9-F1
#
_entry.id   AF-A0A662UKZ9-F1
#
_cell.length_a   1.000
_cell.length_b   1.000
_cell.length_c   1.000
_cell.angle_alpha   90.00
_cell.angle_beta   90.00
_cell.angle_gamma   90.00
#
_symmetry.space_group_name_H-M   'P 1'
#
loop_
_entity.id
_entity.type
_entity.pdbx_description
1 polymer ?
#
loop_
_entity_poly.entity_id
_entity_poly.type
_entity_poly.pdbx_seq_one_letter_code
_entity_poly.pdbx_strand_id
1 'polypeptide(L)'
;MKSVKDLAGLLRGVGVDVSLETYLKPLFNRLRVSGIGIIPGTIPDQVRLRLSRRYTKKGKVVLFENTPVKELEEFKDYVYYLASRLILRGEETDIEPYTCVAVYYFEISPPSKRLKLRFKPWEIYKGRVCVGKFCEEVKWLISIPTYYKFSYLFLSHPEDMRRRWVDERGDLHITNITRMLTEKYLFGEKRGRRFLTIHEVLAVPIFSYQ
;
A
#
# COMPACT_ATOMS: atom_id res chain seq x y z
N MET A 1 3.03 10.09 -12.71
CA MET A 1 3.84 10.04 -11.47
C MET A 1 5.31 9.95 -11.84
N LYS A 2 6.15 10.92 -11.45
CA LYS A 2 7.57 10.97 -11.81
C LYS A 2 8.50 10.96 -10.58
N SER A 3 8.03 11.41 -9.43
CA SER A 3 8.86 11.53 -8.21
C SER A 3 8.13 11.03 -6.94
N VAL A 4 8.88 10.91 -5.85
CA VAL A 4 8.32 10.64 -4.50
C VAL A 4 7.45 11.80 -4.03
N LYS A 5 7.83 13.04 -4.35
CA LYS A 5 7.06 14.24 -4.04
C LYS A 5 5.71 14.25 -4.74
N ASP A 6 5.65 13.82 -5.99
CA ASP A 6 4.40 13.73 -6.74
C ASP A 6 3.44 12.73 -6.08
N LEU A 7 3.96 11.58 -5.62
CA LEU A 7 3.15 10.55 -4.96
C LEU A 7 2.66 11.05 -3.59
N ALA A 8 3.54 11.70 -2.83
CA ALA A 8 3.17 12.34 -1.58
C ALA A 8 2.09 13.42 -1.79
N GLY A 9 2.21 14.23 -2.85
CA GLY A 9 1.21 15.22 -3.22
C GLY A 9 -0.15 14.60 -3.57
N LEU A 10 -0.16 13.50 -4.33
CA LEU A 10 -1.38 12.76 -4.63
C LEU A 10 -2.04 12.22 -3.35
N LEU A 11 -1.25 11.64 -2.45
CA LEU A 11 -1.73 11.07 -1.19
C LEU A 11 -2.24 12.15 -0.21
N ARG A 12 -1.60 13.32 -0.16
CA ARG A 12 -2.14 14.50 0.55
C ARG A 12 -3.52 14.90 0.03
N GLY A 13 -3.73 14.84 -1.29
CA GLY A 13 -5.02 15.14 -1.91
C GLY A 13 -6.17 14.22 -1.48
N VAL A 14 -5.87 13.08 -0.85
CA VAL A 14 -6.86 12.14 -0.28
C VAL A 14 -6.78 12.06 1.26
N GLY A 15 -6.11 13.02 1.91
CA GLY A 15 -6.06 13.14 3.38
C GLY A 15 -4.93 12.37 4.06
N VAL A 16 -3.88 11.99 3.31
CA VAL A 16 -2.66 11.37 3.88
C VAL A 16 -1.56 12.42 3.94
N ASP A 17 -1.53 13.17 5.04
CA ASP A 17 -0.68 14.35 5.22
C ASP A 17 0.36 14.21 6.35
N VAL A 18 0.23 13.19 7.18
CA VAL A 18 1.06 12.93 8.35
C VAL A 18 1.93 11.67 8.18
N SER A 19 3.08 11.68 8.85
CA SER A 19 4.09 10.63 8.80
C SER A 19 4.55 10.24 10.21
N LEU A 20 5.18 9.07 10.35
CA LEU A 20 5.81 8.65 11.61
C LEU A 20 6.89 9.62 12.06
N GLU A 21 7.64 10.21 11.12
CA GLU A 21 8.61 11.27 11.39
C GLU A 21 7.97 12.45 12.14
N THR A 22 6.76 12.83 11.71
CA THR A 22 5.97 13.91 12.33
C THR A 22 5.46 13.51 13.72
N TYR A 23 4.94 12.29 13.86
CA TYR A 23 4.36 11.80 15.10
C TYR A 23 5.38 11.50 16.20
N LEU A 24 6.47 10.81 15.86
CA LEU A 24 7.37 10.19 16.84
C LEU A 24 8.57 11.08 17.21
N LYS A 25 8.82 12.17 16.48
CA LYS A 25 9.88 13.17 16.74
C LYS A 25 11.19 12.55 17.29
N PRO A 26 11.71 12.82 18.52
CA PRO A 26 13.05 12.37 18.89
C PRO A 26 13.18 10.84 18.95
N LEU A 27 12.07 10.09 19.01
CA LEU A 27 12.07 8.63 19.00
C LEU A 27 12.21 8.05 17.58
N PHE A 28 11.97 8.84 16.53
CA PHE A 28 12.00 8.39 15.14
C PHE A 28 13.34 7.74 14.75
N ASN A 29 14.47 8.34 15.18
CA ASN A 29 15.80 7.81 14.89
C ASN A 29 16.12 6.47 15.58
N ARG A 30 15.33 6.07 16.57
CA ARG A 30 15.46 4.80 17.30
C ARG A 30 14.48 3.74 16.81
N LEU A 31 13.62 4.10 15.87
CA LEU A 31 12.57 3.24 15.33
C LEU A 31 13.14 2.24 14.34
N ARG A 32 12.67 0.99 14.44
CA ARG A 32 12.77 0.00 13.37
C ARG A 32 11.36 -0.28 12.83
N VAL A 33 11.27 -0.54 11.54
CA VAL A 33 10.00 -0.67 10.84
C VAL A 33 10.02 -1.84 9.87
N SER A 34 8.85 -2.42 9.64
CA SER A 34 8.61 -3.33 8.52
C SER A 34 7.50 -2.75 7.65
N GLY A 35 7.51 -3.06 6.35
CA GLY A 35 6.47 -2.56 5.46
C GLY A 35 6.84 -2.61 3.98
N ILE A 36 6.25 -1.66 3.23
CA ILE A 36 6.32 -1.62 1.77
C ILE A 36 6.82 -0.25 1.31
N GLY A 37 7.85 -0.25 0.46
CA GLY A 37 8.35 0.88 -0.28
C GLY A 37 7.83 0.88 -1.72
N ILE A 38 7.50 2.06 -2.24
CA ILE A 38 7.00 2.27 -3.59
C ILE A 38 8.00 3.16 -4.33
N ILE A 39 8.45 2.74 -5.52
CA ILE A 39 9.33 3.53 -6.39
C ILE A 39 8.48 4.24 -7.44
N PRO A 40 8.00 5.47 -7.24
CA PRO A 40 7.08 6.12 -8.19
C PRO A 40 7.71 6.41 -9.55
N GLY A 41 8.96 6.88 -9.53
CA GLY A 41 9.71 7.33 -10.72
C GLY A 41 10.64 6.29 -11.32
N THR A 42 11.57 6.78 -12.14
CA THR A 42 12.79 6.07 -12.53
C THR A 42 13.88 6.44 -11.54
N ILE A 43 14.72 5.48 -11.16
CA ILE A 43 15.80 5.68 -10.20
C ILE A 43 17.15 5.38 -10.86
N PRO A 44 18.25 6.03 -10.43
CA PRO A 44 19.58 5.73 -10.95
C PRO A 44 19.96 4.26 -10.74
N ASP A 45 20.75 3.68 -11.64
CA ASP A 45 21.13 2.27 -11.57
C ASP A 45 21.90 1.91 -10.29
N GLN A 46 22.76 2.81 -9.83
CA GLN A 46 23.48 2.63 -8.56
C GLN A 46 22.53 2.53 -7.37
N VAL A 47 21.45 3.33 -7.36
CA VAL A 47 20.41 3.27 -6.31
C VAL A 47 19.62 1.97 -6.44
N ARG A 48 19.23 1.59 -7.66
CA ARG A 48 18.52 0.35 -7.96
C ARG A 48 19.28 -0.89 -7.49
N LEU A 49 20.59 -0.94 -7.73
CA LEU A 49 21.45 -2.04 -7.30
C LEU A 49 21.58 -2.10 -5.77
N ARG A 50 21.82 -0.96 -5.10
CA ARG A 50 21.90 -0.90 -3.63
C ARG A 50 20.60 -1.36 -2.97
N LEU A 51 19.46 -0.87 -3.44
CA LEU A 51 18.14 -1.29 -2.97
C LEU A 51 17.93 -2.81 -3.12
N SER A 52 18.28 -3.37 -4.29
CA SER A 52 18.06 -4.80 -4.57
C SER A 52 18.98 -5.72 -3.77
N ARG A 53 20.12 -5.21 -3.29
CA ARG A 53 21.05 -5.96 -2.42
C ARG A 53 20.57 -5.99 -0.97
N ARG A 54 19.89 -4.94 -0.50
CA ARG A 54 19.47 -4.79 0.90
C ARG A 54 18.03 -5.26 1.16
N TYR A 55 17.15 -5.16 0.16
CA TYR A 55 15.72 -5.37 0.33
C TYR A 55 15.15 -6.30 -0.74
N THR A 56 14.05 -6.96 -0.42
CA THR A 56 13.31 -7.77 -1.40
C THR A 56 12.57 -6.85 -2.36
N LYS A 57 13.09 -6.71 -3.58
CA LYS A 57 12.51 -5.84 -4.61
C LYS A 57 11.74 -6.65 -5.66
N LYS A 58 10.46 -6.33 -5.86
CA LYS A 58 9.61 -6.89 -6.92
C LYS A 58 9.06 -5.76 -7.79
N GLY A 59 9.68 -5.55 -8.96
CA GLY A 59 9.33 -4.43 -9.84
C GLY A 59 9.57 -3.09 -9.14
N LYS A 60 8.52 -2.28 -8.98
CA LYS A 60 8.53 -1.00 -8.23
C LYS A 60 8.21 -1.13 -6.74
N VAL A 61 7.98 -2.34 -6.26
CA VAL A 61 7.68 -2.62 -4.85
C VAL A 61 8.97 -3.08 -4.15
N VAL A 62 9.22 -2.53 -2.96
CA VAL A 62 10.35 -2.87 -2.09
C VAL A 62 9.78 -3.35 -0.76
N LEU A 63 10.06 -4.58 -0.35
CA LEU A 63 9.67 -5.09 0.96
C LEU A 63 10.85 -4.96 1.90
N PHE A 64 10.61 -4.46 3.11
CA PHE A 64 11.61 -4.31 4.14
C PHE A 64 11.06 -4.82 5.47
N GLU A 65 11.92 -5.46 6.27
CA GLU A 65 11.55 -6.11 7.51
C GLU A 65 12.52 -5.69 8.61
N ASN A 66 11.98 -5.32 9.77
CA ASN A 66 12.72 -4.94 10.96
C ASN A 66 13.93 -4.03 10.64
N THR A 67 13.71 -3.01 9.81
CA THR A 67 14.77 -2.15 9.27
C THR A 67 14.84 -0.84 10.06
N PRO A 68 16.02 -0.39 10.50
CA PRO A 68 16.18 0.93 11.09
C PRO A 68 15.77 2.03 10.11
N VAL A 69 15.02 3.01 10.60
CA VAL A 69 14.58 4.14 9.77
C VAL A 69 15.77 4.89 9.14
N LYS A 70 16.90 5.00 9.86
CA LYS A 70 18.15 5.59 9.34
C LYS A 70 18.65 4.95 8.05
N GLU A 71 18.47 3.64 7.88
CA GLU A 71 18.90 2.95 6.66
C GLU A 71 17.96 3.23 5.49
N LEU A 72 16.66 3.40 5.76
CA LEU A 72 15.67 3.77 4.75
C LEU A 72 15.86 5.23 4.29
N GLU A 73 16.39 6.08 5.15
CA GLU A 73 16.63 7.50 4.86
C GLU A 73 17.54 7.70 3.64
N GLU A 74 18.53 6.81 3.43
CA GLU A 74 19.43 6.82 2.27
C GLU A 74 18.66 6.85 0.93
N PHE A 75 17.46 6.29 0.90
CA PHE A 75 16.66 6.11 -0.32
C PHE A 75 15.37 6.95 -0.33
N LYS A 76 15.17 7.84 0.66
CA LYS A 76 13.89 8.55 0.84
C LYS A 76 13.44 9.33 -0.39
N ASP A 77 14.38 9.93 -1.14
CA ASP A 77 14.05 10.71 -2.34
C ASP A 77 13.62 9.85 -3.54
N TYR A 78 13.84 8.53 -3.46
CA TYR A 78 13.56 7.58 -4.54
C TYR A 78 12.43 6.61 -4.20
N VAL A 79 12.18 6.36 -2.91
CA VAL A 79 11.22 5.37 -2.43
C VAL A 79 10.27 6.04 -1.42
N TYR A 80 8.97 5.93 -1.70
CA TYR A 80 7.92 6.29 -0.76
C TYR A 80 7.68 5.12 0.19
N TYR A 81 8.01 5.28 1.46
CA TYR A 81 7.99 4.21 2.45
C TYR A 81 6.72 4.22 3.31
N LEU A 82 6.04 3.09 3.38
CA LEU A 82 4.86 2.82 4.21
C LEU A 82 5.21 1.74 5.24
N ALA A 83 5.21 2.08 6.53
CA ALA A 83 5.38 1.11 7.61
C ALA A 83 4.05 0.43 7.92
N SER A 84 4.07 -0.88 8.15
CA SER A 84 2.95 -1.67 8.68
C SER A 84 3.20 -2.22 10.08
N ARG A 85 4.46 -2.20 10.55
CA ARG A 85 4.85 -2.60 11.91
C ARG A 85 5.90 -1.66 12.46
N LEU A 86 5.79 -1.33 13.75
CA LEU A 86 6.70 -0.45 14.47
C LEU A 86 7.40 -1.25 15.56
N ILE A 87 8.72 -1.10 15.67
CA ILE A 87 9.52 -1.75 16.71
C ILE A 87 10.35 -0.67 17.40
N LEU A 88 10.05 -0.41 18.67
CA LEU A 88 10.75 0.55 19.52
C LEU A 88 11.44 -0.21 20.64
N ARG A 89 12.76 -0.02 20.78
CA ARG A 89 13.58 -0.67 21.82
C ARG A 89 13.46 -2.21 21.86
N GLY A 90 13.16 -2.83 20.71
CA GLY A 90 13.01 -4.28 20.58
C GLY A 90 11.58 -4.79 20.79
N GLU A 91 10.65 -3.92 21.18
CA GLU A 91 9.25 -4.28 21.39
C GLU A 91 8.39 -3.79 20.23
N GLU A 92 7.42 -4.61 19.83
CA GLU A 92 6.42 -4.22 18.82
C GLU A 92 5.45 -3.20 19.43
N THR A 93 5.20 -2.13 18.70
CA THR A 93 4.32 -1.04 19.11
C THR A 93 3.15 -0.93 18.14
N ASP A 94 1.97 -0.57 18.68
CA ASP A 94 0.77 -0.40 17.88
C ASP A 94 0.93 0.70 16.81
N ILE A 95 0.51 0.35 15.60
CA ILE A 95 0.50 1.25 14.44
C ILE A 95 -0.87 1.90 14.20
N GLU A 96 -1.93 1.34 14.79
CA GLU A 96 -3.30 1.81 14.59
C GLU A 96 -3.48 3.31 14.87
N PRO A 97 -2.88 3.91 15.92
CA PRO A 97 -3.01 5.34 16.20
C PRO A 97 -2.48 6.25 15.09
N TYR A 98 -1.57 5.74 14.24
CA TYR A 98 -0.91 6.50 13.18
C TYR A 98 -1.39 6.09 11.79
N THR A 99 -2.31 5.13 11.67
CA THR A 99 -2.66 4.55 10.38
C THR A 99 -3.36 5.57 9.49
N CYS A 100 -2.84 5.76 8.28
CA CYS A 100 -3.41 6.68 7.28
C CYS A 100 -3.82 5.98 5.99
N VAL A 101 -3.24 4.80 5.71
CA VAL A 101 -3.37 4.13 4.41
C VAL A 101 -3.57 2.64 4.62
N ALA A 102 -4.44 2.04 3.81
CA ALA A 102 -4.50 0.60 3.64
C ALA A 102 -3.68 0.19 2.41
N VAL A 103 -2.87 -0.85 2.55
CA VAL A 103 -2.05 -1.41 1.48
C VAL A 103 -2.55 -2.79 1.14
N TYR A 104 -2.97 -2.96 -0.12
CA TYR A 104 -3.32 -4.25 -0.69
C TYR A 104 -2.35 -4.62 -1.80
N TYR A 105 -1.38 -5.48 -1.48
CA TYR A 105 -0.47 -6.07 -2.45
C TYR A 105 -0.80 -7.54 -2.62
N PHE A 106 -0.79 -8.02 -3.86
CA PHE A 106 -0.94 -9.45 -4.11
C PHE A 106 -0.25 -9.88 -5.39
N GLU A 107 0.04 -11.18 -5.46
CA GLU A 107 0.55 -11.86 -6.64
C GLU A 107 -0.44 -12.92 -7.10
N ILE A 108 -0.72 -13.00 -8.39
CA ILE A 108 -1.62 -14.00 -8.98
C ILE A 108 -0.96 -14.75 -10.12
N SER A 109 -1.42 -16.00 -10.34
CA SER A 109 -1.10 -16.77 -11.53
C SER A 109 -2.36 -17.46 -12.08
N PRO A 110 -2.63 -17.38 -13.40
CA PRO A 110 -1.94 -16.55 -14.41
C PRO A 110 -2.22 -15.04 -14.23
N PRO A 111 -1.37 -14.15 -14.79
CA PRO A 111 -1.51 -12.70 -14.62
C PRO A 111 -2.76 -12.16 -15.36
N SER A 112 -3.37 -11.10 -14.84
CA SER A 112 -4.56 -10.47 -15.42
C SER A 112 -4.22 -9.15 -16.13
N LYS A 113 -4.17 -9.17 -17.46
CA LYS A 113 -4.02 -7.93 -18.27
C LYS A 113 -5.21 -6.99 -18.06
N ARG A 114 -6.42 -7.54 -17.88
CA ARG A 114 -7.68 -6.79 -17.72
C ARG A 114 -7.71 -5.95 -16.44
N LEU A 115 -7.20 -6.47 -15.33
CA LEU A 115 -7.21 -5.73 -14.06
C LEU A 115 -6.42 -4.41 -14.15
N LYS A 116 -5.30 -4.40 -14.89
CA LYS A 116 -4.50 -3.18 -15.13
C LYS A 116 -5.20 -2.16 -16.03
N LEU A 117 -6.18 -2.59 -16.82
CA LEU A 117 -6.99 -1.70 -17.66
C LEU A 117 -8.16 -1.08 -16.89
N ARG A 118 -8.73 -1.82 -15.92
CA ARG A 118 -9.87 -1.33 -15.13
C ARG A 118 -9.49 -0.20 -14.20
N PHE A 119 -8.41 -0.38 -13.44
CA PHE A 119 -7.92 0.61 -12.50
C PHE A 119 -6.61 1.19 -13.05
N LYS A 120 -6.74 2.31 -13.76
CA LYS A 120 -5.62 3.02 -14.35
C LYS A 120 -4.63 3.43 -13.25
N PRO A 121 -3.32 3.25 -13.48
CA PRO A 121 -2.30 3.66 -12.52
C PRO A 121 -2.42 5.13 -12.12
N TRP A 122 -2.27 5.42 -10.83
CA TRP A 122 -2.25 6.76 -10.23
C TRP A 122 -3.57 7.54 -10.26
N GLU A 123 -4.64 6.97 -10.79
CA GLU A 123 -5.97 7.57 -10.74
C GLU A 123 -6.60 7.33 -9.37
N ILE A 124 -7.26 8.35 -8.83
CA ILE A 124 -8.03 8.26 -7.58
C ILE A 124 -9.46 7.86 -7.92
N TYR A 125 -9.87 6.69 -7.46
CA TYR A 125 -11.26 6.23 -7.53
C TYR A 125 -11.94 6.52 -6.20
N LYS A 126 -13.05 7.26 -6.20
CA LYS A 126 -13.84 7.61 -5.01
C LYS A 126 -15.34 7.59 -5.32
N GLY A 127 -16.15 7.40 -4.30
CA GLY A 127 -17.60 7.25 -4.43
C GLY A 127 -18.01 5.84 -4.86
N ARG A 128 -19.16 5.74 -5.53
CA ARG A 128 -19.69 4.46 -6.00
C ARG A 128 -18.83 3.85 -7.12
N VAL A 129 -18.15 2.75 -6.83
CA VAL A 129 -17.34 1.97 -7.78
C VAL A 129 -18.02 0.65 -8.09
N CYS A 130 -18.28 0.38 -9.37
CA CYS A 130 -18.93 -0.85 -9.80
C CYS A 130 -18.00 -1.80 -10.57
N VAL A 131 -18.16 -3.11 -10.35
CA VAL A 131 -17.57 -4.22 -11.10
C VAL A 131 -18.71 -5.15 -11.54
N GLY A 132 -19.10 -5.04 -12.82
CA GLY A 132 -20.30 -5.72 -13.31
C GLY A 132 -21.55 -5.23 -12.57
N LYS A 133 -22.30 -6.15 -11.96
CA LYS A 133 -23.50 -5.83 -11.16
C LYS A 133 -23.18 -5.44 -9.71
N PHE A 134 -21.95 -5.65 -9.27
CA PHE A 134 -21.52 -5.36 -7.90
C PHE A 134 -21.07 -3.91 -7.81
N CYS A 135 -21.59 -3.14 -6.85
CA CYS A 135 -21.22 -1.74 -6.64
C CYS A 135 -20.99 -1.50 -5.16
N GLU A 136 -19.92 -0.78 -4.83
CA GLU A 136 -19.59 -0.42 -3.46
C GLU A 136 -19.24 1.06 -3.36
N GLU A 137 -19.56 1.66 -2.22
CA GLU A 137 -19.12 3.02 -1.91
C GLU A 137 -17.69 2.97 -1.38
N VAL A 138 -16.75 3.56 -2.12
CA VAL A 138 -15.31 3.56 -1.82
C VAL A 138 -14.91 4.96 -1.37
N LYS A 139 -14.25 5.10 -0.21
CA LYS A 139 -13.75 6.41 0.23
C LYS A 139 -12.66 6.90 -0.71
N TRP A 140 -11.62 6.09 -0.91
CA TRP A 140 -10.69 6.27 -2.03
C TRP A 140 -9.85 5.01 -2.28
N LEU A 141 -9.48 4.81 -3.55
CA LEU A 141 -8.65 3.72 -4.01
C LEU A 141 -7.71 4.21 -5.12
N ILE A 142 -6.44 3.85 -5.06
CA ILE A 142 -5.41 4.19 -6.05
C ILE A 142 -4.68 2.91 -6.46
N SER A 143 -4.64 2.65 -7.77
CA SER A 143 -3.84 1.56 -8.34
C SER A 143 -2.39 2.03 -8.53
N ILE A 144 -1.43 1.29 -7.96
CA ILE A 144 0.00 1.58 -8.07
C ILE A 144 0.63 0.61 -9.07
N PRO A 145 1.30 1.10 -10.13
CA PRO A 145 1.91 0.25 -11.12
C PRO A 145 3.18 -0.41 -10.55
N THR A 146 3.15 -1.73 -10.42
CA THR A 146 4.30 -2.53 -9.98
C THR A 146 5.29 -2.83 -11.10
N TYR A 147 4.84 -2.80 -12.36
CA TYR A 147 5.54 -3.27 -13.58
C TYR A 147 6.02 -4.73 -13.56
N TYR A 148 5.74 -5.47 -12.50
CA TYR A 148 5.88 -6.92 -12.49
C TYR A 148 4.57 -7.55 -12.98
N LYS A 149 4.67 -8.56 -13.85
CA LYS A 149 3.49 -9.08 -14.57
C LYS A 149 2.47 -9.75 -13.64
N PHE A 150 2.93 -10.34 -12.53
CA PHE A 150 2.10 -11.09 -11.61
C PHE A 150 1.65 -10.28 -10.38
N SER A 151 2.28 -9.14 -10.07
CA SER A 151 1.95 -8.38 -8.87
C SER A 151 1.09 -7.16 -9.14
N TYR A 152 0.28 -6.83 -8.15
CA TYR A 152 -0.64 -5.72 -8.12
C TYR A 152 -0.53 -5.05 -6.75
N LEU A 153 -0.68 -3.74 -6.74
CA LEU A 153 -0.62 -2.94 -5.52
C LEU A 153 -1.71 -1.88 -5.59
N PHE A 154 -2.53 -1.82 -4.55
CA PHE A 154 -3.52 -0.80 -4.35
C PHE A 154 -3.27 -0.12 -3.01
N LEU A 155 -3.43 1.20 -3.00
CA LEU A 155 -3.55 1.99 -1.77
C LEU A 155 -5.02 2.39 -1.64
N SER A 156 -5.60 2.28 -0.45
CA SER A 156 -6.97 2.71 -0.19
C SER A 156 -7.10 3.37 1.17
N HIS A 157 -8.26 3.98 1.42
CA HIS A 157 -8.60 4.42 2.76
C HIS A 157 -8.56 3.23 3.74
N PRO A 158 -8.07 3.40 5.00
CA PRO A 158 -8.05 2.33 6.00
C PRO A 158 -9.39 1.60 6.18
N GLU A 159 -10.49 2.36 6.24
CA GLU A 159 -11.84 1.80 6.33
C GLU A 159 -12.29 1.02 5.08
N ASP A 160 -11.72 1.25 3.89
CA ASP A 160 -12.05 0.44 2.71
C ASP A 160 -11.40 -0.95 2.77
N MET A 161 -10.41 -1.15 3.65
CA MET A 161 -9.80 -2.45 3.95
C MET A 161 -10.48 -3.16 5.13
N ARG A 162 -10.97 -2.39 6.13
CA ARG A 162 -11.60 -2.92 7.34
C ARG A 162 -12.89 -2.17 7.68
N ARG A 163 -13.88 -2.20 6.78
CA ARG A 163 -15.17 -1.55 7.04
C ARG A 163 -15.92 -2.38 8.07
N ARG A 164 -16.15 -1.79 9.24
CA ARG A 164 -16.93 -2.40 10.33
C ARG A 164 -18.39 -1.99 10.19
N TRP A 165 -19.29 -2.96 10.23
CA TRP A 165 -20.72 -2.71 10.30
C TRP A 165 -21.36 -3.75 11.21
N VAL A 166 -22.45 -3.37 11.86
CA VAL A 166 -23.20 -4.26 12.75
C VAL A 166 -24.49 -4.60 12.02
N ASP A 167 -24.83 -5.88 11.93
CA ASP A 167 -26.07 -6.30 11.29
C ASP A 167 -27.29 -6.10 12.22
N GLU A 168 -28.48 -6.38 11.70
CA GLU A 168 -29.74 -6.26 12.45
C GLU A 168 -29.80 -7.17 13.69
N ARG A 169 -28.92 -8.19 13.77
CA ARG A 169 -28.83 -9.14 14.89
C ARG A 169 -27.79 -8.71 15.93
N GLY A 170 -27.06 -7.64 15.67
CA GLY A 170 -26.00 -7.15 16.55
C GLY A 170 -24.62 -7.75 16.26
N ASP A 171 -24.47 -8.55 15.20
CA ASP A 171 -23.19 -9.18 14.86
C ASP A 171 -22.28 -8.18 14.14
N LEU A 172 -21.02 -8.10 14.61
CA LEU A 172 -20.00 -7.26 13.99
C LEU A 172 -19.40 -7.96 12.76
N HIS A 173 -19.55 -7.33 11.60
CA HIS A 173 -18.96 -7.76 10.34
C HIS A 173 -17.82 -6.84 9.93
N ILE A 174 -16.75 -7.42 9.37
CA ILE A 174 -15.61 -6.68 8.83
C ILE A 174 -15.47 -7.02 7.36
N THR A 175 -15.54 -6.02 6.49
CA THR A 175 -15.49 -6.20 5.03
C THR A 175 -14.30 -5.46 4.42
N ASN A 176 -13.56 -6.15 3.55
CA ASN A 176 -12.47 -5.59 2.77
C ASN A 176 -12.94 -5.27 1.35
N ILE A 177 -13.36 -4.03 1.14
CA ILE A 177 -13.96 -3.55 -0.12
C ILE A 177 -12.94 -3.58 -1.24
N THR A 178 -11.71 -3.12 -0.96
CA THR A 178 -10.62 -3.13 -1.95
C THR A 178 -10.38 -4.54 -2.48
N ARG A 179 -10.26 -5.53 -1.58
CA ARG A 179 -10.12 -6.93 -1.97
C ARG A 179 -11.36 -7.42 -2.72
N MET A 180 -12.56 -7.19 -2.21
CA MET A 180 -13.79 -7.65 -2.87
C MET A 180 -13.92 -7.13 -4.30
N LEU A 181 -13.68 -5.84 -4.53
CA LEU A 181 -13.73 -5.25 -5.87
C LEU A 181 -12.71 -5.93 -6.82
N THR A 182 -11.49 -6.14 -6.35
CA THR A 182 -10.45 -6.81 -7.15
C THR A 182 -10.78 -8.28 -7.40
N GLU A 183 -11.24 -9.02 -6.39
CA GLU A 183 -11.61 -10.44 -6.51
C GLU A 183 -12.80 -10.63 -7.43
N LYS A 184 -13.85 -9.81 -7.32
CA LYS A 184 -15.00 -9.87 -8.24
C LYS A 184 -14.55 -9.62 -9.68
N TYR A 185 -13.61 -8.70 -9.90
CA TYR A 185 -13.06 -8.44 -11.23
C TYR A 185 -12.15 -9.59 -11.73
N LEU A 186 -11.37 -10.21 -10.83
CA LEU A 186 -10.43 -11.28 -11.16
C LEU A 186 -11.11 -12.64 -11.38
N PHE A 187 -12.11 -12.96 -10.58
CA PHE A 187 -12.75 -14.28 -10.52
C PHE A 187 -14.14 -14.31 -11.16
N GLY A 188 -14.73 -13.15 -11.49
CA GLY A 188 -15.99 -13.05 -12.22
C GLY A 188 -15.97 -13.67 -13.63
N GLU A 189 -14.80 -14.07 -14.16
CA GLU A 189 -14.68 -14.57 -15.53
C GLU A 189 -13.95 -15.92 -15.73
N LYS A 190 -13.57 -16.70 -14.70
CA LYS A 190 -13.22 -18.16 -14.75
C LYS A 190 -12.45 -18.62 -13.49
N ARG A 191 -12.71 -19.85 -13.04
CA ARG A 191 -12.14 -20.59 -11.89
C ARG A 191 -10.63 -20.96 -11.98
N GLY A 192 -9.81 -20.22 -12.73
CA GLY A 192 -8.43 -20.62 -13.06
C GLY A 192 -7.30 -19.78 -12.45
N ARG A 193 -7.61 -18.72 -11.70
CA ARG A 193 -6.60 -17.87 -11.06
C ARG A 193 -6.42 -18.30 -9.61
N ARG A 194 -5.19 -18.20 -9.10
CA ARG A 194 -4.89 -18.38 -7.68
C ARG A 194 -4.03 -17.23 -7.19
N PHE A 195 -4.28 -16.78 -5.97
CA PHE A 195 -3.35 -15.92 -5.26
C PHE A 195 -2.12 -16.75 -4.88
N LEU A 196 -0.95 -16.24 -5.21
CA LEU A 196 0.34 -16.78 -4.78
C LEU A 196 0.79 -16.14 -3.47
N THR A 197 0.45 -14.85 -3.29
CA THR A 197 0.81 -14.06 -2.11
C THR A 197 -0.23 -12.98 -1.94
N ILE A 198 -0.57 -12.68 -0.69
CA ILE A 198 -1.45 -11.59 -0.30
C ILE A 198 -0.78 -10.87 0.88
N HIS A 199 -0.63 -9.56 0.76
CA HIS A 199 -0.23 -8.67 1.83
C HIS A 199 -1.32 -7.59 1.97
N GLU A 200 -2.15 -7.75 3.00
CA GLU A 200 -3.23 -6.84 3.38
C GLU A 200 -2.89 -6.22 4.73
N VAL A 201 -2.42 -4.97 4.73
CA VAL A 201 -1.95 -4.31 5.95
C VAL A 201 -2.42 -2.86 6.01
N LEU A 202 -2.64 -2.40 7.23
CA LEU A 202 -2.73 -0.98 7.52
C LEU A 202 -1.32 -0.42 7.63
N ALA A 203 -1.14 0.82 7.17
CA ALA A 203 0.15 1.44 7.07
C ALA A 203 0.12 2.95 7.26
N VAL A 204 1.31 3.49 7.52
CA VAL A 204 1.57 4.91 7.72
C VAL A 204 2.83 5.31 6.94
N PRO A 205 2.84 6.50 6.33
CA PRO A 205 4.06 7.04 5.73
C PRO A 205 5.19 7.16 6.77
N ILE A 206 6.39 6.68 6.44
CA ILE A 206 7.53 6.76 7.36
C ILE A 206 8.09 8.18 7.41
N PHE A 207 8.37 8.77 6.24
CA PHE A 207 8.96 10.09 6.11
C PHE A 207 7.96 11.14 5.64
N SER A 208 8.27 12.39 5.94
CA SER A 208 7.59 13.56 5.37
C SER A 208 8.26 13.91 4.04
N TYR A 209 7.45 14.12 3.00
CA TYR A 209 7.95 14.45 1.67
C TYR A 209 7.40 15.82 1.26
N GLN A 210 8.27 16.83 1.31
CA GLN A 210 7.94 18.21 0.91
C GLN A 210 8.11 18.39 -0.59
#